data_AF-A0A1G1EED1-F1
#
_entry.id   AF-A0A1G1EED1-F1
#
_cell.length_a   1.000
_cell.length_b   1.000
_cell.length_c   1.000
_cell.angle_alpha   90.00
_cell.angle_beta   90.00
_cell.angle_gamma   90.00
#
_symmetry.space_group_name_H-M   'P 1'
#
loop_
_entity.id
_entity.type
_entity.pdbx_description
1 polymer ?
#
loop_
_entity_poly.entity_id
_entity_poly.type
_entity_poly.pdbx_seq_one_letter_code
_entity_poly.pdbx_strand_id
1 'polypeptide(L)'
;MDTDAHGNRIVGDTLLILMNAYHKVVSFVLPAQRAKTRWEVILDTHLSGPGEKKRIEHGGLPFPIRERSLVVFRLNAGNREAP
;
A
#
# COMPACT_ATOMS: atom_id res chain seq x y z
N MET A 1 11.81 12.70 -10.97
CA MET A 1 10.38 12.53 -11.28
C MET A 1 10.34 11.43 -12.33
N ASP A 2 9.58 10.36 -12.14
CA ASP A 2 9.57 9.26 -13.11
C ASP A 2 8.75 9.64 -14.35
N THR A 3 9.35 9.37 -15.50
CA THR A 3 8.82 9.63 -16.85
C THR A 3 8.99 8.38 -17.69
N ASP A 4 8.05 8.11 -18.58
CA ASP A 4 8.16 7.02 -19.55
C ASP A 4 9.22 7.33 -20.64
N ALA A 5 9.40 6.40 -21.57
CA ALA A 5 10.35 6.54 -22.69
C ALA A 5 10.01 7.71 -23.65
N HIS A 6 8.81 8.29 -23.54
CA HIS A 6 8.35 9.41 -24.36
C HIS A 6 8.36 10.74 -23.60
N GLY A 7 8.87 10.75 -22.35
CA GLY A 7 8.88 11.94 -21.50
C GLY A 7 7.51 12.27 -20.89
N ASN A 8 6.51 11.41 -21.04
CA ASN A 8 5.24 11.58 -20.36
C ASN A 8 5.43 11.23 -18.89
N ARG A 9 4.84 12.04 -18.02
CA ARG A 9 4.81 11.73 -16.59
C ARG A 9 4.07 10.41 -16.39
N ILE A 10 4.68 9.47 -15.66
CA ILE A 10 3.96 8.28 -15.22
C ILE A 10 2.85 8.76 -14.27
N VAL A 11 1.61 8.70 -14.75
CA VAL A 11 0.40 9.09 -14.03
C VAL A 11 -0.38 7.82 -13.68
N GLY A 12 -0.70 7.67 -12.39
CA GLY A 12 -1.41 6.50 -11.90
C GLY A 12 -1.20 6.30 -10.40
N ASP A 13 -2.09 5.54 -9.78
CA ASP A 13 -1.91 5.13 -8.40
C ASP A 13 -0.79 4.10 -8.32
N THR A 14 0.01 4.16 -7.24
CA THR A 14 1.04 3.15 -6.98
C THR A 14 0.45 2.03 -6.13
N LEU A 15 0.65 0.78 -6.54
CA LEU A 15 0.24 -0.38 -5.75
C LEU A 15 1.43 -0.98 -5.01
N LEU A 16 1.21 -1.35 -3.75
CA LEU A 16 2.13 -2.15 -2.96
C LEU A 16 1.44 -3.48 -2.65
N ILE A 17 2.07 -4.58 -3.05
CA ILE A 17 1.57 -5.94 -2.81
C ILE A 17 2.51 -6.60 -1.82
N LEU A 18 1.97 -7.02 -0.68
CA LEU A 18 2.71 -7.74 0.35
C LEU A 18 2.09 -9.12 0.54
N MET A 19 2.91 -10.15 0.40
CA MET A 19 2.48 -11.54 0.50
C MET A 19 3.24 -12.25 1.62
N ASN A 20 2.49 -12.78 2.58
CA ASN A 20 3.03 -13.67 3.59
C ASN A 20 2.72 -15.13 3.23
N ALA A 21 3.67 -15.79 2.57
CA ALA A 21 3.57 -17.23 2.28
C ALA A 21 3.95 -18.12 3.48
N TYR A 22 4.32 -17.53 4.62
CA TYR A 22 4.72 -18.26 5.81
C TYR A 22 3.52 -18.71 6.66
N HIS A 23 3.77 -19.64 7.58
CA HIS A 23 2.75 -20.23 8.45
C HIS A 23 2.56 -19.47 9.77
N LYS A 24 3.22 -18.32 9.95
CA LYS A 24 3.05 -17.41 11.09
C LYS A 24 2.89 -15.99 10.57
N VAL A 25 2.42 -15.10 11.44
CA VAL A 25 2.36 -13.66 11.16
C VAL A 25 3.75 -13.10 10.86
N VAL A 26 3.86 -12.24 9.84
CA VAL A 26 5.09 -11.54 9.48
C VAL A 26 4.80 -10.04 9.39
N SER A 27 5.63 -9.23 10.03
CA SER A 27 5.54 -7.77 9.94
C SER A 27 6.41 -7.23 8.83
N PHE A 28 5.82 -6.42 7.95
CA PHE A 28 6.52 -5.70 6.90
C PHE A 28 6.53 -4.21 7.22
N VAL A 29 7.66 -3.52 7.05
CA VAL A 29 7.70 -2.07 7.21
C VAL A 29 7.17 -1.43 5.93
N LEU A 30 6.11 -0.61 6.04
CA LEU A 30 5.54 0.06 4.88
C LEU A 30 6.51 1.12 4.34
N PRO A 31 6.69 1.24 3.02
CA PRO A 31 7.56 2.26 2.45
C PRO A 31 7.09 3.69 2.79
N ALA A 32 8.04 4.58 3.05
CA ALA A 32 7.80 5.98 3.40
C ALA A 32 8.67 6.94 2.57
N GLN A 33 8.67 6.77 1.24
CA GLN A 33 9.51 7.58 0.34
C GLN A 33 9.18 9.10 0.39
N ARG A 34 8.03 9.49 0.93
CA ARG A 34 7.63 10.90 1.12
C ARG A 34 7.17 11.12 2.56
N ALA A 35 7.38 12.33 3.07
CA ALA A 35 6.76 12.73 4.33
C ALA A 35 5.24 12.52 4.24
N LYS A 36 4.66 11.95 5.30
CA LYS A 36 3.22 11.66 5.40
C LYS A 36 2.67 10.67 4.34
N THR A 37 3.47 9.74 3.81
CA THR A 37 2.95 8.64 2.96
C THR A 37 1.80 7.92 3.66
N ARG A 38 0.66 7.80 2.97
CA ARG A 38 -0.56 7.13 3.43
C ARG A 38 -0.94 6.04 2.44
N TRP A 39 -1.04 4.81 2.92
CA TRP A 39 -1.37 3.61 2.16
C TRP A 39 -2.82 3.22 2.44
N GLU A 40 -3.68 3.19 1.42
CA GLU A 40 -5.05 2.67 1.53
C GLU A 40 -5.04 1.17 1.31
N VAL A 41 -5.52 0.38 2.27
CA VAL A 41 -5.75 -1.06 2.08
C VAL A 41 -6.96 -1.23 1.16
N ILE A 42 -6.75 -1.89 0.02
CA ILE A 42 -7.82 -2.16 -0.96
C ILE A 42 -8.22 -3.63 -1.01
N LEU A 43 -7.35 -4.54 -0.55
CA LEU A 43 -7.61 -5.97 -0.43
C LEU A 43 -6.78 -6.54 0.72
N ASP A 44 -7.39 -7.38 1.54
CA ASP A 44 -6.70 -8.22 2.53
C ASP A 44 -7.41 -9.59 2.53
N THR A 45 -6.72 -10.62 2.06
CA THR A 45 -7.33 -11.95 1.87
C THR A 45 -7.62 -12.67 3.18
N HIS A 46 -7.15 -12.16 4.31
CA HIS A 46 -7.47 -12.71 5.63
C HIS A 46 -8.81 -12.18 6.18
N LEU A 47 -9.34 -11.08 5.62
CA LEU A 47 -10.61 -10.52 6.06
C LEU A 47 -11.78 -11.20 5.36
N SER A 48 -12.80 -11.60 6.13
CA SER A 48 -14.00 -12.26 5.60
C SER A 48 -14.97 -11.24 5.00
N GLY A 49 -14.83 -10.95 3.71
CA GLY A 49 -15.89 -10.34 2.90
C GLY A 49 -15.73 -8.84 2.58
N PRO A 50 -16.48 -8.34 1.58
CA PRO A 50 -16.41 -6.95 1.13
C PRO A 50 -17.13 -6.04 2.13
N GLY A 51 -16.39 -5.28 2.94
CA GLY A 51 -17.01 -4.34 3.87
C GLY A 51 -16.13 -3.79 5.00
N GLU A 52 -14.92 -4.29 5.20
CA GLU A 52 -14.04 -3.64 6.16
C GLU A 52 -13.64 -2.25 5.66
N LYS A 53 -13.87 -1.26 6.53
CA LYS A 53 -13.69 0.17 6.28
C LYS A 53 -12.36 0.43 5.56
N LYS A 54 -12.34 1.40 4.64
CA LYS A 54 -11.10 1.93 4.04
C LYS A 54 -10.08 2.22 5.13
N ARG A 55 -9.09 1.33 5.27
CA ARG A 55 -8.05 1.43 6.29
C ARG A 55 -6.87 2.17 5.69
N ILE A 56 -6.46 3.26 6.34
CA ILE A 56 -5.32 4.06 5.93
C ILE A 56 -4.17 3.80 6.90
N GLU A 57 -3.04 3.35 6.36
CA GLU A 57 -1.83 3.05 7.11
C GLU A 57 -0.72 4.06 6.82
N HIS A 58 0.07 4.39 7.83
CA HIS A 58 1.19 5.30 7.66
C HIS A 58 2.43 4.57 7.14
N GLY A 59 3.11 5.17 6.16
CA GLY A 59 4.43 4.71 5.76
C GLY A 59 5.42 4.76 6.92
N GLY A 60 6.37 3.82 6.93
CA GLY A 60 7.45 3.73 7.91
C GLY A 60 7.09 2.93 9.15
N LEU A 61 5.81 2.55 9.29
CA LEU A 61 5.35 1.70 10.38
C LEU A 61 5.32 0.23 9.95
N PRO A 62 5.59 -0.70 10.89
CA PRO A 62 5.39 -2.11 10.67
C PRO A 62 3.90 -2.42 10.52
N PHE A 63 3.58 -3.26 9.55
CA PHE A 63 2.24 -3.76 9.28
C PHE A 63 2.25 -5.29 9.34
N PRO A 64 1.53 -5.91 10.30
CA PRO A 64 1.49 -7.36 10.43
C PRO A 64 0.57 -7.99 9.37
N ILE A 65 1.07 -8.98 8.65
CA ILE A 65 0.30 -9.77 7.69
C ILE A 65 0.15 -11.19 8.24
N ARG A 66 -1.09 -11.68 8.23
CA ARG A 66 -1.43 -13.02 8.71
C ARG A 66 -0.81 -14.11 7.86
N GLU A 67 -0.75 -15.30 8.43
CA GLU A 67 -0.23 -16.50 7.78
C GLU A 67 -0.97 -16.77 6.47
N ARG A 68 -0.23 -17.18 5.42
CA ARG A 68 -0.78 -17.56 4.11
C ARG A 68 -1.75 -16.53 3.52
N SER A 69 -1.49 -15.23 3.73
CA SER A 69 -2.35 -14.15 3.24
C SER A 69 -1.59 -13.10 2.44
N LEU A 70 -2.35 -12.29 1.71
CA LEU A 70 -1.85 -11.20 0.89
C LEU A 70 -2.66 -9.93 1.16
N VAL A 71 -1.97 -8.80 1.19
CA VAL A 71 -2.56 -7.48 1.35
C VAL A 71 -2.10 -6.58 0.19
N VAL A 72 -3.05 -5.87 -0.42
CA VAL A 72 -2.79 -4.88 -1.46
C VAL A 72 -3.10 -3.50 -0.91
N PHE A 73 -2.13 -2.60 -1.06
CA PHE A 73 -2.26 -1.20 -0.74
C PHE A 73 -2.22 -0.34 -1.99
N ARG A 74 -2.87 0.81 -1.91
CA ARG A 74 -2.85 1.85 -2.91
C ARG A 74 -2.31 3.15 -2.34
N LEU A 75 -1.42 3.81 -3.07
CA LEU A 75 -0.97 5.17 -2.83
C LEU A 75 -1.51 6.06 -3.95
N ASN A 76 -2.43 6.95 -3.60
CA ASN A 76 -3.06 7.86 -4.56
C ASN A 76 -2.07 8.95 -4.99
N ALA A 77 -1.85 9.07 -6.30
CA ALA A 77 -0.96 10.11 -6.84
C ALA A 77 -1.49 11.54 -6.64
N GLY A 78 -2.79 11.69 -6.36
CA GLY A 78 -3.52 12.95 -6.25
C GLY A 78 -3.50 13.65 -4.88
N ASN A 79 -2.92 13.06 -3.82
CA ASN A 79 -2.87 13.70 -2.50
C ASN A 79 -1.55 14.43 -2.22
N ARG A 80 -0.90 14.97 -3.25
CA ARG A 80 0.10 16.03 -3.03
C ARG A 80 -0.68 17.26 -2.58
N GLU A 81 -0.47 17.64 -1.32
CA GLU A 81 -0.91 18.92 -0.74
C GLU A 81 -0.90 20.01 -1.83
N ALA A 82 -2.09 20.56 -2.12
CA ALA A 82 -2.16 21.87 -2.75
C ALA A 82 -1.34 22.85 -1.89
N PRO A 83 -0.62 23.80 -2.51
CA PRO A 83 0.16 24.80 -1.78
C PRO A 83 -0.69 25.62 -0.80
#